data_AF-A0A5M7QEB1-F1
#
_entry.id   AF-A0A5M7QEB1-F1
#
_cell.length_a   1.000
_cell.length_b   1.000
_cell.length_c   1.000
_cell.angle_alpha   90.00
_cell.angle_beta   90.00
_cell.angle_gamma   90.00
#
_symmetry.space_group_name_H-M   'P 1'
#
loop_
_entity.id
_entity.type
_entity.pdbx_description
1 polymer ?
#
loop_
_entity_poly.entity_id
_entity_poly.type
_entity_poly.pdbx_seq_one_letter_code
_entity_poly.pdbx_strand_id
1 'polypeptide(L)' 'MRFILPVFIFVFCVIAISKAIALIVPVEFFYAIADIFHINGDEAIPDFVLTANIVVSVLMSVALLWMLKRIFRKH' A
#
# COMPACT_ATOMS: atom_id res chain seq x y z
N MET A 1 19.20 5.91 17.06
CA MET A 1 19.60 5.36 15.74
C MET A 1 18.96 4.00 15.38
N ARG A 2 18.73 3.06 16.33
CA ARG A 2 18.14 1.72 16.03
C ARG A 2 16.75 1.72 15.34
N PHE A 3 15.96 2.78 15.50
CA PHE A 3 14.61 2.87 14.93
C PHE A 3 14.49 3.77 13.70
N ILE A 4 15.51 4.59 13.42
CA ILE A 4 15.46 5.54 12.29
C ILE A 4 15.57 4.81 10.96
N LEU A 5 16.48 3.84 10.86
CA LEU A 5 16.68 3.03 9.66
C LEU A 5 15.43 2.23 9.24
N PRO A 6 14.75 1.45 10.11
CA PRO A 6 13.57 0.71 9.71
C PRO A 6 12.38 1.62 9.35
N VAL A 7 12.24 2.78 10.00
CA VAL A 7 11.22 3.77 9.64
C VAL A 7 11.50 4.36 8.25
N PHE A 8 12.76 4.66 7.93
CA PHE A 8 13.12 5.19 6.63
C PHE A 8 12.86 4.17 5.50
N ILE A 9 13.23 2.90 5.73
CA ILE A 9 12.96 1.79 4.79
C ILE A 9 11.44 1.61 4.63
N PHE A 10 10.68 1.67 5.72
CA PHE A 10 9.22 1.58 5.68
C PHE A 10 8.60 2.62 4.75
N VAL A 11 8.94 3.90 4.95
CA VAL A 11 8.41 5.02 4.17
C VAL A 11 8.77 4.86 2.68
N PHE A 12 10.01 4.47 2.39
CA PHE A 12 10.44 4.26 1.01
C PHE A 12 9.70 3.10 0.34
N CYS A 13 9.47 1.99 1.06
CA CYS A 13 8.66 0.87 0.59
C CYS A 13 7.21 1.30 0.30
N VAL A 14 6.59 2.08 1.19
CA VAL A 14 5.20 2.54 0.99
C VAL A 14 5.08 3.37 -0.29
N ILE A 15 6.02 4.30 -0.52
CA ILE A 15 6.02 5.15 -1.71
C ILE A 15 6.24 4.31 -2.98
N ALA A 16 7.20 3.39 -2.96
CA ALA A 16 7.52 2.55 -4.10
C ALA A 16 6.35 1.62 -4.47
N ILE A 17 5.72 1.01 -3.46
CA ILE A 17 4.57 0.12 -3.66
C ILE A 17 3.36 0.90 -4.15
N SER A 18 3.10 2.10 -3.61
CA SER A 18 1.97 2.93 -4.05
C SER A 18 2.10 3.34 -5.51
N LYS A 19 3.32 3.67 -5.97
CA LYS A 19 3.59 3.92 -7.40
C LYS A 19 3.47 2.66 -8.24
N ALA A 20 3.96 1.52 -7.77
CA ALA A 20 3.86 0.25 -8.49
C ALA A 20 2.38 -0.17 -8.66
N ILE A 21 1.57 -0.03 -7.61
CA ILE A 21 0.13 -0.33 -7.66
C ILE A 21 -0.58 0.58 -8.66
N ALA A 22 -0.29 1.89 -8.65
CA ALA A 22 -0.88 2.83 -9.61
C ALA A 22 -0.50 2.52 -11.07
N LEU A 23 0.59 1.79 -11.31
CA LEU A 23 1.09 1.45 -12.65
C LEU A 23 0.65 0.04 -13.09
N ILE A 24 0.50 -0.90 -12.15
CA ILE A 24 0.17 -2.30 -12.41
C ILE A 24 -1.33 -2.56 -12.30
N VAL A 25 -2.01 -1.94 -11.34
CA VAL A 25 -3.42 -2.20 -11.06
C VAL A 25 -4.27 -1.26 -11.92
N PRO A 26 -5.12 -1.80 -12.82
CA PRO A 26 -6.04 -0.99 -13.61
C PRO A 26 -6.98 -0.24 -12.67
N VAL A 27 -7.26 1.04 -12.97
CA VAL A 27 -8.17 1.86 -12.17
C VAL A 27 -9.56 1.22 -12.08
N GLU A 28 -9.99 0.49 -13.12
CA GLU A 28 -11.22 -0.32 -13.16
C GLU A 28 -11.34 -1.32 -12.01
N PHE A 29 -10.23 -1.85 -11.50
CA PHE A 29 -10.25 -2.74 -10.36
C PHE A 29 -10.70 -2.02 -9.08
N PHE A 30 -10.26 -0.78 -8.89
CA PHE A 30 -10.69 0.04 -7.76
C PHE A 30 -12.14 0.52 -7.91
N TYR A 31 -12.58 0.81 -9.14
CA TYR A 31 -13.98 1.09 -9.45
C TYR A 31 -14.89 -0.10 -9.12
N ALA A 32 -14.49 -1.32 -9.48
CA ALA A 32 -15.23 -2.53 -9.15
C ALA A 32 -15.35 -2.76 -7.64
N ILE A 33 -14.28 -2.46 -6.88
CA ILE A 33 -14.34 -2.53 -5.42
C ILE A 33 -15.28 -1.44 -4.87
N ALA A 34 -15.19 -0.20 -5.37
CA ALA A 34 -16.06 0.89 -4.94
C ALA A 34 -17.56 0.56 -5.13
N ASP A 35 -17.89 -0.08 -6.25
CA ASP A 35 -19.23 -0.57 -6.56
C ASP A 35 -19.71 -1.64 -5.57
N ILE A 36 -18.86 -2.60 -5.19
CA ILE A 36 -19.16 -3.61 -4.16
C ILE A 36 -19.47 -2.95 -2.80
N PHE A 37 -18.81 -1.85 -2.47
CA PHE A 37 -19.03 -1.09 -1.24
C PHE A 37 -20.11 0.00 -1.36
N HIS A 38 -20.86 0.04 -2.47
CA HIS A 38 -21.90 1.03 -2.78
C HIS A 38 -21.42 2.49 -2.69
N ILE A 39 -20.15 2.75 -3.02
CA ILE A 39 -19.58 4.10 -3.07
C ILE A 39 -19.90 4.71 -4.43
N ASN A 40 -21.07 5.33 -4.54
CA ASN A 40 -21.64 5.82 -5.81
C ASN A 40 -21.52 7.34 -6.00
N GLY A 41 -20.60 8.00 -5.30
CA GLY A 41 -20.32 9.43 -5.46
C GLY A 41 -19.13 9.66 -6.37
N ASP A 42 -19.28 10.48 -7.41
CA ASP A 42 -18.22 10.79 -8.39
C ASP A 42 -16.95 11.37 -7.70
N GLU A 43 -17.14 12.09 -6.59
CA GLU A 43 -16.06 12.60 -5.73
C GLU A 43 -15.54 11.55 -4.73
N ALA A 44 -16.37 10.59 -4.32
CA ALA A 44 -16.03 9.60 -3.29
C ALA A 44 -15.21 8.42 -3.85
N ILE A 45 -15.33 8.14 -5.15
CA ILE A 45 -14.61 7.05 -5.79
C ILE A 45 -13.08 7.30 -5.88
N PRO A 46 -12.58 8.45 -6.39
CA PRO A 46 -11.15 8.71 -6.42
C PRO A 46 -10.52 8.74 -5.02
N ASP A 47 -11.25 9.27 -4.02
CA ASP A 47 -10.83 9.25 -2.62
C ASP A 47 -10.73 7.82 -2.07
N PHE A 48 -11.69 6.96 -2.42
CA PHE A 48 -11.65 5.55 -2.08
C PHE A 48 -10.47 4.83 -2.75
N VAL A 49 -10.24 5.06 -4.04
CA VAL A 49 -9.11 4.49 -4.80
C VAL A 49 -7.77 4.87 -4.17
N LEU A 50 -7.61 6.16 -3.84
CA LEU A 50 -6.40 6.67 -3.20
C LEU A 50 -6.20 6.04 -1.82
N THR A 51 -7.27 5.99 -1.01
CA THR A 51 -7.24 5.41 0.33
C THR A 51 -6.89 3.93 0.28
N ALA A 52 -7.52 3.16 -0.62
CA ALA A 52 -7.25 1.74 -0.81
C ALA A 52 -5.78 1.50 -1.23
N ASN A 53 -5.25 2.30 -2.15
CA ASN A 53 -3.87 2.19 -2.59
C ASN A 53 -2.88 2.44 -1.42
N ILE A 54 -3.11 3.48 -0.62
CA ILE A 54 -2.28 3.78 0.56
C ILE A 54 -2.34 2.62 1.57
N VAL A 55 -3.54 2.12 1.87
CA VAL A 55 -3.74 1.00 2.81
C VAL A 55 -2.99 -0.25 2.35
N VAL A 56 -3.13 -0.64 1.08
CA VAL A 56 -2.42 -1.81 0.53
C VAL A 56 -0.91 -1.60 0.57
N SER A 57 -0.43 -0.40 0.25
CA SER A 57 0.99 -0.06 0.27
C SER A 57 1.60 -0.16 1.68
N VAL A 58 0.86 0.30 2.69
CA VAL A 58 1.22 0.16 4.10
C VAL A 58 1.28 -1.30 4.52
N LEU A 59 0.24 -2.09 4.22
CA LEU A 59 0.18 -3.52 4.57
C LEU A 59 1.34 -4.30 3.95
N MET A 60 1.60 -4.09 2.66
CA MET A 60 2.71 -4.75 1.95
C MET A 60 4.07 -4.33 2.51
N SER A 61 4.25 -3.06 2.87
CA SER A 61 5.49 -2.58 3.47
C SER A 61 5.73 -3.18 4.86
N VAL A 62 4.68 -3.32 5.68
CA VAL A 62 4.77 -4.03 6.97
C VAL A 62 5.14 -5.50 6.75
N ALA A 63 4.49 -6.17 5.80
CA ALA A 63 4.78 -7.57 5.48
C ALA A 63 6.24 -7.77 5.02
N LEU A 64 6.75 -6.88 4.16
CA LEU A 64 8.14 -6.88 3.70
C LEU A 64 9.13 -6.68 4.85
N LEU A 65 8.90 -5.70 5.74
CA LEU A 65 9.75 -5.50 6.90
C LEU A 65 9.72 -6.70 7.85
N TRP A 66 8.56 -7.32 8.02
CA TRP A 66 8.42 -8.51 8.86
C TRP A 66 9.17 -9.71 8.26
N MET A 67 9.08 -9.89 6.94
CA MET A 67 9.84 -10.90 6.20
C MET A 67 11.35 -10.64 6.28
N LEU A 68 11.78 -9.39 6.07
CA LEU A 68 13.18 -8.98 6.17
C LEU A 68 13.74 -9.24 7.58
N LYS A 69 12.98 -8.89 8.62
CA LYS A 69 13.34 -9.19 10.02
C LYS A 69 13.43 -10.70 10.29
N ARG A 70 12.61 -11.52 9.63
CA ARG A 70 12.65 -12.99 9.75
C ARG A 70 13.87 -13.57 9.04
N ILE A 71 14.25 -13.02 7.88
CA ILE A 71 15.45 -13.42 7.13
C ILE A 71 16.71 -13.07 7.92
N PHE A 72 16.83 -11.82 8.40
CA PHE A 72 17.98 -11.37 9.17
C PHE A 72 18.13 -12.03 10.55
N ARG A 73 17.06 -12.58 11.15
CA ARG A 73 17.15 -13.38 12.39
C ARG A 73 17.63 -14.81 12.16
N LYS A 74 17.67 -15.27 10.91
CA LYS A 74 18.09 -16.63 10.53
C LYS A 74 19.59 -16.72 10.19
N HIS A 75 20.24 -15.56 10.03
CA HIS A 75 21.69 -15.41 9.87
C HIS A 75 22.32 -14.98 11.18
#